data_AF-A0A0S2LW14-F1
#
_entry.id   AF-A0A0S2LW14-F1
#
_cell.length_a   1.000
_cell.length_b   1.000
_cell.length_c   1.000
_cell.angle_alpha   90.00
_cell.angle_beta   90.00
_cell.angle_gamma   90.00
#
_symmetry.space_group_name_H-M   'P 1'
#
loop_
_entity.id
_entity.type
_entity.pdbx_description
1 polymer ?
#
loop_
_entity_poly.entity_id
_entity_poly.type
_entity_poly.pdbx_seq_one_letter_code
_entity_poly.pdbx_strand_id
1 'polypeptide(L)'
;MESNPASATSNNKTSRTGADPVKFIQTVDTTAVRREDAFTLMTLMHEVTGQSPYMWGPSIIGFGEYHYTYASGREGDAPAVAFSPRKANLVVYGLSYPTAAQPLLAKLGKFKASVACVYITKLADVDMAVLRELIALTYDHSTTTAIQSLQSQRK
;
A
#
# COMPACT_ATOMS: atom_id res chain seq x y z
N MET A 1 31.96 -8.65 -14.48
CA MET A 1 30.99 -9.59 -13.87
C MET A 1 30.73 -9.01 -12.50
N GLU A 2 29.60 -8.40 -12.17
CA GLU A 2 28.22 -8.69 -12.57
C GLU A 2 27.60 -7.63 -13.48
N SER A 3 26.91 -8.11 -14.50
CA SER A 3 26.02 -7.38 -15.37
C SER A 3 24.81 -6.90 -14.57
N ASN A 4 24.49 -5.61 -14.61
CA ASN A 4 23.21 -5.07 -14.16
C ASN A 4 22.19 -5.25 -15.31
N PRO A 5 21.18 -6.14 -15.22
CA PRO A 5 20.17 -6.23 -16.25
C PRO A 5 18.90 -5.47 -15.85
N ALA A 6 18.25 -4.97 -16.90
CA ALA A 6 16.85 -4.56 -16.99
C ALA A 6 16.49 -3.15 -16.48
N SER A 7 16.72 -2.21 -17.39
CA SER A 7 15.78 -1.11 -17.64
C SER A 7 14.42 -1.71 -18.04
N ALA A 8 13.42 -1.60 -17.17
CA ALA A 8 12.02 -1.79 -17.51
C ALA A 8 11.39 -0.39 -17.61
N THR A 9 10.99 0.02 -18.81
CA THR A 9 10.28 1.28 -19.08
C THR A 9 8.85 1.23 -18.55
N SER A 10 8.69 1.21 -17.22
CA SER A 10 7.40 1.42 -16.57
C SER A 10 7.05 2.91 -16.68
N ASN A 11 5.98 3.24 -17.39
CA ASN A 11 5.49 4.63 -17.55
C ASN A 11 4.73 5.10 -16.29
N ASN A 12 5.23 4.70 -15.11
CA ASN A 12 4.72 5.09 -13.81
C ASN A 12 5.46 6.33 -13.33
N LYS A 13 4.69 7.35 -12.93
CA LYS A 13 5.24 8.61 -12.40
C LYS A 13 5.98 8.42 -11.07
N THR A 14 5.88 7.26 -10.45
CA THR A 14 6.49 6.92 -9.17
C THR A 14 7.07 5.51 -9.25
N SER A 15 8.30 5.35 -8.78
CA SER A 15 9.02 4.08 -8.67
C SER A 15 9.72 4.00 -7.30
N ARG A 16 10.31 2.84 -7.00
CA ARG A 16 11.10 2.66 -5.78
C ARG A 16 12.27 3.65 -5.74
N THR A 17 12.53 4.19 -4.55
CA THR A 17 13.62 5.14 -4.31
C THR A 17 14.53 4.63 -3.20
N GLY A 18 15.74 5.20 -3.10
CA GLY A 18 16.67 4.94 -1.99
C GLY A 18 16.39 5.77 -0.73
N ALA A 19 15.26 6.48 -0.66
CA ALA A 19 14.89 7.26 0.52
C ALA A 19 14.50 6.35 1.69
N ASP A 20 14.84 6.78 2.90
CA ASP A 20 14.56 6.04 4.14
C ASP A 20 13.11 6.27 4.62
N PRO A 21 12.28 5.21 4.71
CA PRO A 21 10.92 5.29 5.23
C PRO A 21 10.82 5.84 6.65
N VAL A 22 11.77 5.48 7.53
CA VAL A 22 11.78 5.92 8.93
C VAL A 22 11.99 7.43 8.98
N LYS A 23 13.01 7.92 8.26
CA LYS A 23 13.30 9.36 8.15
C LYS A 23 12.13 10.12 7.52
N PHE A 24 11.45 9.53 6.54
CA PHE A 24 10.27 10.13 5.95
C PHE A 24 9.12 10.29 6.96
N ILE A 25 8.79 9.25 7.74
CA ILE A 25 7.76 9.33 8.80
C ILE A 25 8.13 10.40 9.85
N GLN A 26 9.42 10.50 10.22
CA GLN A 26 9.88 11.51 11.19
C GLN A 26 9.67 12.95 10.69
N THR A 27 9.87 13.19 9.39
CA THR A 27 9.93 14.55 8.83
C THR A 27 8.66 15.02 8.14
N VAL A 28 7.72 14.12 7.82
CA VAL A 28 6.47 14.48 7.13
C VAL A 28 5.59 15.41 7.97
N ASP A 29 4.97 16.40 7.30
CA ASP A 29 4.00 17.35 7.90
C ASP A 29 2.71 16.63 8.29
N THR A 30 2.66 16.19 9.54
CA THR A 30 1.54 15.45 10.13
C THR A 30 1.54 15.62 11.66
N THR A 31 0.42 15.26 12.30
CA THR A 31 0.29 15.31 13.76
C THR A 31 1.15 14.25 14.45
N ALA A 32 1.49 14.46 15.72
CA ALA A 32 2.25 13.47 16.51
C ALA A 32 1.56 12.10 16.55
N VAL A 33 0.25 12.07 16.84
CA VAL A 33 -0.58 10.85 16.83
C VAL A 33 -0.47 10.10 15.50
N ARG A 34 -0.58 10.82 14.38
CA ARG A 34 -0.53 10.16 13.06
C ARG A 34 0.87 9.69 12.70
N ARG A 35 1.91 10.33 13.22
CA ARG A 35 3.28 9.86 13.08
C ARG A 35 3.50 8.55 13.83
N GLU A 36 3.00 8.45 15.05
CA GLU A 36 3.02 7.20 15.84
C GLU A 36 2.21 6.09 15.16
N ASP A 37 1.01 6.44 14.67
CA ASP A 37 0.19 5.51 13.90
C ASP A 37 0.90 5.05 12.62
N ALA A 38 1.66 5.92 11.95
CA ALA A 38 2.44 5.56 10.76
C ALA A 38 3.53 4.54 11.09
N PHE A 39 4.22 4.68 12.23
CA PHE A 39 5.18 3.67 12.69
C PHE A 39 4.51 2.36 13.06
N THR A 40 3.34 2.42 13.71
CA THR A 40 2.53 1.25 14.03
C THR A 40 2.12 0.51 12.76
N LEU A 41 1.64 1.24 11.75
CA LEU A 41 1.24 0.65 10.47
C LEU A 41 2.42 0.08 9.69
N MET A 42 3.58 0.76 9.72
CA MET A 42 4.82 0.25 9.12
C MET A 42 5.24 -1.08 9.74
N THR A 43 5.17 -1.19 11.07
CA THR A 43 5.48 -2.41 11.81
C THR A 43 4.48 -3.51 11.49
N LEU A 44 3.18 -3.22 11.53
CA LEU A 44 2.12 -4.17 11.21
C LEU A 44 2.26 -4.74 9.79
N MET A 45 2.48 -3.88 8.79
CA MET A 45 2.66 -4.33 7.40
C MET A 45 3.93 -5.17 7.24
N HIS A 46 5.03 -4.81 7.92
CA HIS A 46 6.23 -5.63 7.94
C HIS A 46 5.96 -7.03 8.50
N GLU A 47 5.29 -7.13 9.66
CA GLU A 47 4.95 -8.41 10.28
C GLU A 47 4.03 -9.28 9.42
N VAL A 48 3.01 -8.67 8.81
CA VAL A 48 2.00 -9.40 8.03
C VAL A 48 2.59 -9.92 6.72
N THR A 49 3.44 -9.13 6.06
CA THR A 49 3.95 -9.44 4.72
C THR A 49 5.32 -10.12 4.73
N GLY A 50 6.06 -10.01 5.84
CA GLY A 50 7.47 -10.37 5.93
C GLY A 50 8.41 -9.48 5.09
N GLN A 51 7.90 -8.39 4.50
CA GLN A 51 8.66 -7.53 3.60
C GLN A 51 9.25 -6.33 4.34
N SER A 52 10.46 -5.92 3.96
CA SER A 52 11.05 -4.66 4.45
C SER A 52 10.35 -3.46 3.81
N PRO A 53 10.07 -2.38 4.57
CA PRO A 53 9.50 -1.16 4.02
C PRO A 53 10.49 -0.47 3.08
N TYR A 54 9.98 0.16 2.03
CA TYR A 54 10.76 1.03 1.15
C TYR A 54 9.93 2.24 0.70
N MET A 55 10.61 3.30 0.25
CA MET A 55 9.95 4.47 -0.31
C MET A 55 9.60 4.28 -1.79
N TRP A 56 8.36 4.59 -2.15
CA TRP A 56 7.85 4.61 -3.52
C TRP A 56 7.44 6.03 -3.91
N GLY A 57 8.18 6.62 -4.85
CA GLY A 57 8.11 8.04 -5.12
C GLY A 57 8.36 8.88 -3.85
N PRO A 58 7.75 10.07 -3.72
CA PRO A 58 8.09 11.01 -2.67
C PRO A 58 7.35 10.80 -1.34
N SER A 59 6.33 9.94 -1.28
CA SER A 59 5.39 9.96 -0.15
C SER A 59 4.69 8.64 0.18
N ILE A 60 5.04 7.55 -0.49
CA ILE A 60 4.41 6.25 -0.29
C ILE A 60 5.45 5.32 0.32
N ILE A 61 5.05 4.56 1.33
CA ILE A 61 5.82 3.47 1.91
C ILE A 61 5.18 2.18 1.42
N GLY A 62 5.95 1.38 0.70
CA GLY A 62 5.52 0.13 0.08
C GLY A 62 6.15 -1.11 0.73
N PHE A 63 5.49 -2.25 0.53
CA PHE A 63 5.89 -3.59 0.99
C PHE A 63 5.58 -4.61 -0.09
N GLY A 64 6.61 -5.34 -0.52
CA GLY A 64 6.55 -6.24 -1.67
C GLY A 64 6.22 -5.52 -2.97
N GLU A 65 6.47 -6.15 -4.11
CA GLU A 65 6.23 -5.56 -5.43
C GLU A 65 5.50 -6.57 -6.31
N TYR A 66 4.62 -6.07 -7.18
CA TYR A 66 3.99 -6.87 -8.23
C TYR A 66 4.05 -6.10 -9.54
N HIS A 67 4.10 -6.85 -10.64
CA HIS A 67 4.03 -6.33 -11.99
C HIS A 67 2.60 -6.46 -12.52
N TYR A 68 2.08 -5.40 -13.13
CA TYR A 68 0.76 -5.42 -13.75
C TYR A 68 0.84 -5.10 -15.23
N THR A 69 -0.09 -5.67 -15.99
CA THR A 69 -0.29 -5.36 -17.41
C THR A 69 -1.77 -5.06 -17.66
N TYR A 70 -2.04 -3.90 -18.25
CA TYR A 70 -3.37 -3.51 -18.71
C TYR A 70 -3.68 -4.11 -20.08
N ALA A 71 -4.98 -4.26 -20.40
CA ALA A 71 -5.43 -4.73 -21.71
C ALA A 71 -4.96 -3.84 -22.89
N SER A 72 -4.63 -2.57 -22.62
CA SER A 72 -4.03 -1.65 -23.59
C SER A 72 -2.55 -1.92 -23.88
N GLY A 73 -1.92 -2.89 -23.22
CA GLY A 73 -0.48 -3.16 -23.29
C GLY A 73 0.37 -2.28 -22.37
N ARG A 74 -0.24 -1.36 -21.62
CA ARG A 74 0.49 -0.57 -20.61
C ARG A 74 0.79 -1.44 -19.40
N GLU A 75 2.04 -1.48 -19.00
CA GLU A 75 2.50 -2.22 -17.83
C GLU A 75 3.31 -1.37 -16.85
N GLY A 76 3.60 -1.94 -15.69
CA GLY A 76 4.48 -1.35 -14.70
C GLY A 76 4.44 -2.08 -13.37
N ASP A 77 5.27 -1.59 -12.45
CA ASP A 77 5.39 -2.15 -11.12
C ASP A 77 4.63 -1.30 -10.10
N ALA A 78 4.17 -1.94 -9.04
CA ALA A 78 3.55 -1.28 -7.90
C ALA A 78 3.83 -2.05 -6.61
N PRO A 79 3.79 -1.37 -5.44
CA PRO A 79 3.82 -2.06 -4.16
C PRO A 79 2.64 -3.01 -3.98
N ALA A 80 2.87 -4.20 -3.42
CA ALA A 80 1.80 -5.17 -3.17
C ALA A 80 0.82 -4.69 -2.09
N VAL A 81 1.35 -4.07 -1.03
CA VAL A 81 0.60 -3.21 -0.10
C VAL A 81 1.40 -1.95 0.19
N ALA A 82 0.70 -0.85 0.49
CA ALA A 82 1.35 0.42 0.77
C ALA A 82 0.50 1.35 1.61
N PHE A 83 1.14 2.35 2.21
CA PHE A 83 0.45 3.47 2.82
C PHE A 83 1.19 4.80 2.63
N SER A 84 0.50 5.91 2.89
CA SER A 84 1.06 7.25 2.87
C SER A 84 0.55 8.05 4.08
N PRO A 85 1.42 8.46 5.02
CA PRO A 85 1.05 9.36 6.10
C PRO A 85 0.92 10.79 5.55
N ARG A 86 -0.31 11.26 5.38
CA ARG A 86 -0.60 12.62 4.91
C ARG A 86 -1.04 13.52 6.05
N LYS A 87 -1.05 14.83 5.79
CA LYS A 87 -1.44 15.87 6.76
C LYS A 87 -2.78 15.63 7.47
N ALA A 88 -3.75 15.02 6.81
CA ALA A 88 -5.08 14.78 7.39
C ALA A 88 -5.37 13.30 7.72
N ASN A 89 -4.75 12.35 7.01
CA ASN A 89 -5.10 10.93 7.09
C ASN A 89 -3.90 10.03 6.77
N LEU A 90 -3.92 8.82 7.30
CA LEU A 90 -3.19 7.67 6.78
C LEU A 90 -3.98 7.17 5.57
N VAL A 91 -3.37 7.19 4.39
CA VAL A 91 -3.96 6.61 3.20
C VAL A 91 -3.40 5.20 3.05
N VAL A 92 -4.25 4.18 3.13
CA VAL A 92 -3.85 2.78 2.97
C VAL A 92 -4.35 2.29 1.61
N TYR A 93 -3.42 1.82 0.77
CA TYR A 93 -3.69 1.46 -0.62
C TYR A 93 -4.01 -0.04 -0.74
N GLY A 94 -4.89 -0.39 -1.68
CA GLY A 94 -5.19 -1.78 -2.04
C GLY A 94 -6.21 -2.49 -1.15
N LEU A 95 -6.58 -1.94 0.02
CA LEU A 95 -7.52 -2.62 0.94
C LEU A 95 -8.91 -2.88 0.35
N SER A 96 -9.29 -2.15 -0.70
CA SER A 96 -10.59 -2.31 -1.36
C SER A 96 -10.55 -3.20 -2.61
N TYR A 97 -9.36 -3.67 -3.04
CA TYR A 97 -9.22 -4.43 -4.28
C TYR A 97 -9.75 -5.86 -4.18
N PRO A 98 -9.40 -6.65 -3.14
CA PRO A 98 -9.91 -8.00 -3.05
C PRO A 98 -11.43 -7.97 -2.81
N THR A 99 -12.20 -8.72 -3.60
CA THR A 99 -13.66 -8.80 -3.39
C THR A 99 -14.01 -9.29 -1.98
N ALA A 100 -13.18 -10.18 -1.42
CA ALA A 100 -13.29 -10.68 -0.06
C ALA A 100 -13.01 -9.62 1.04
N ALA A 101 -12.54 -8.42 0.67
CA ALA A 101 -12.30 -7.34 1.64
C ALA A 101 -13.59 -6.65 2.09
N GLN A 102 -14.67 -6.69 1.30
CA GLN A 102 -15.91 -5.95 1.60
C GLN A 102 -16.51 -6.26 2.99
N PRO A 103 -16.65 -7.53 3.41
CA PRO A 103 -17.16 -7.86 4.74
C PRO A 103 -16.23 -7.42 5.88
N LEU A 104 -14.92 -7.36 5.64
CA LEU A 104 -13.93 -6.91 6.62
C LEU A 104 -13.94 -5.39 6.74
N LEU A 105 -14.02 -4.66 5.61
CA LEU A 105 -14.16 -3.21 5.61
C LEU A 105 -15.38 -2.75 6.41
N ALA A 106 -16.50 -3.48 6.35
CA ALA A 106 -17.68 -3.17 7.16
C ALA A 106 -17.44 -3.28 8.69
N LYS A 107 -16.44 -4.04 9.11
CA LYS A 107 -16.05 -4.25 10.52
C LYS A 107 -14.87 -3.39 10.96
N LEU A 108 -14.19 -2.71 10.03
CA LEU A 108 -12.94 -2.01 10.30
C LEU A 108 -13.07 -0.85 11.29
N GLY A 109 -14.26 -0.25 11.42
CA GLY A 109 -14.48 0.94 12.24
C GLY A 109 -14.53 2.20 11.39
N LYS A 110 -13.88 3.28 11.82
CA LYS A 110 -14.01 4.60 11.18
C LYS A 110 -12.96 4.84 10.10
N PHE A 111 -13.42 4.85 8.85
CA PHE A 111 -12.61 5.20 7.70
C PHE A 111 -13.47 5.86 6.61
N LYS A 112 -12.82 6.47 5.63
CA LYS A 112 -13.44 6.86 4.36
C LYS A 112 -12.88 5.98 3.25
N ALA A 113 -13.74 5.41 2.42
CA ALA A 113 -13.34 4.64 1.25
C ALA A 113 -13.15 5.54 0.01
N SER A 114 -12.25 5.13 -0.87
CA SER A 114 -12.17 5.53 -2.27
C SER A 114 -12.03 4.27 -3.13
N VAL A 115 -11.88 4.45 -4.44
CA VAL A 115 -11.81 3.37 -5.43
C VAL A 115 -10.69 2.37 -5.14
N ALA A 116 -9.54 2.85 -4.67
CA ALA A 116 -8.31 2.06 -4.52
C ALA A 116 -7.67 2.13 -3.13
N CYS A 117 -8.25 2.91 -2.22
CA CYS A 117 -7.64 3.16 -0.92
C CYS A 117 -8.69 3.48 0.13
N VAL A 118 -8.28 3.37 1.38
CA VAL A 118 -9.02 3.86 2.54
C VAL A 118 -8.23 4.98 3.22
N TYR A 119 -8.97 5.89 3.82
CA TYR A 119 -8.44 7.01 4.60
C TYR A 119 -8.80 6.79 6.06
N ILE A 120 -7.77 6.64 6.90
CA ILE A 120 -7.91 6.47 8.34
C ILE A 120 -7.33 7.72 9.01
N THR A 121 -8.12 8.40 9.83
CA THR A 121 -7.65 9.64 10.49
C THR A 121 -6.66 9.32 11.63
N LYS A 122 -6.96 8.29 12.42
CA LYS A 122 -6.12 7.74 13.50
C LYS A 122 -6.44 6.25 13.71
N LEU A 123 -5.45 5.46 14.12
CA LEU A 123 -5.64 4.00 14.28
C LEU A 123 -6.53 3.64 15.48
N ALA A 124 -6.66 4.52 16.47
CA ALA A 124 -7.53 4.30 17.62
C ALA A 124 -9.03 4.17 17.27
N ASP A 125 -9.46 4.61 16.08
CA ASP A 125 -10.84 4.46 15.62
C ASP A 125 -11.07 3.22 14.74
N VAL A 126 -10.06 2.36 14.57
CA VAL A 126 -10.16 1.13 13.75
C VAL A 126 -9.83 -0.12 14.56
N ASP A 127 -10.44 -1.23 14.14
CA ASP A 127 -10.11 -2.56 14.66
C ASP A 127 -8.80 -3.05 14.03
N MET A 128 -7.76 -3.17 14.86
CA MET A 128 -6.42 -3.56 14.42
C MET A 128 -6.34 -5.01 13.94
N ALA A 129 -7.18 -5.91 14.44
CA ALA A 129 -7.23 -7.29 13.96
C ALA A 129 -7.86 -7.34 12.57
N VAL A 130 -8.95 -6.61 12.35
CA VAL A 130 -9.56 -6.49 11.02
C VAL A 130 -8.61 -5.82 10.03
N LEU A 131 -7.89 -4.77 10.44
CA LEU A 131 -6.87 -4.14 9.60
C LEU A 131 -5.76 -5.11 9.20
N ARG A 132 -5.31 -5.96 10.15
CA ARG A 132 -4.31 -7.01 9.89
C ARG A 132 -4.79 -7.98 8.82
N GLU A 133 -6.02 -8.48 8.93
CA GLU A 133 -6.62 -9.40 7.96
C GLU A 133 -6.75 -8.75 6.57
N LEU A 134 -7.17 -7.48 6.52
CA LEU A 134 -7.25 -6.73 5.27
C LEU A 134 -5.89 -6.57 4.59
N ILE A 135 -4.83 -6.27 5.35
CA ILE A 135 -3.47 -6.15 4.81
C ILE A 135 -3.00 -7.50 4.25
N ALA A 136 -3.21 -8.59 4.97
CA ALA A 136 -2.84 -9.93 4.51
C ALA A 136 -3.56 -10.28 3.20
N LEU A 137 -4.88 -10.07 3.18
CA LEU A 137 -5.71 -10.35 2.01
C LEU A 137 -5.29 -9.52 0.80
N THR A 138 -4.98 -8.23 0.98
CA THR A 138 -4.47 -7.38 -0.10
C THR A 138 -3.11 -7.86 -0.60
N TYR A 139 -2.19 -8.19 0.31
CA TYR A 139 -0.87 -8.65 -0.06
C TYR A 139 -0.95 -9.94 -0.89
N ASP A 140 -1.69 -10.95 -0.39
CA ASP A 140 -1.89 -12.22 -1.09
C ASP A 140 -2.55 -12.01 -2.45
N HIS A 141 -3.60 -11.18 -2.51
CA HIS A 141 -4.26 -10.84 -3.77
C HIS A 141 -3.28 -10.25 -4.78
N SER A 142 -2.43 -9.32 -4.34
CA SER A 142 -1.44 -8.64 -5.18
C SER A 142 -0.31 -9.56 -5.66
N THR A 143 0.11 -10.52 -4.85
CA THR A 143 1.27 -11.38 -5.17
C THR A 143 0.91 -12.74 -5.76
N THR A 144 -0.31 -13.23 -5.56
CA THR A 144 -0.72 -14.57 -6.01
C THR A 144 -1.62 -14.53 -7.24
N THR A 145 -2.42 -13.47 -7.40
CA THR A 145 -3.15 -13.27 -8.64
C THR A 145 -2.17 -12.75 -9.66
N ALA A 146 -1.98 -13.44 -10.79
CA ALA A 146 -1.40 -12.77 -11.96
C ALA A 146 -2.31 -11.57 -12.24
N ILE A 147 -1.89 -10.35 -11.86
CA ILE A 147 -2.72 -9.15 -12.00
C ILE A 147 -2.79 -8.80 -13.48
N GLN A 148 -3.56 -9.59 -14.21
CA GLN A 148 -4.02 -9.37 -15.56
C GLN A 148 -5.36 -8.63 -15.44
N SER A 149 -5.32 -7.33 -15.75
CA SER A 149 -6.48 -6.43 -15.86
C SER A 149 -7.17 -5.98 -14.55
N LEU A 150 -6.56 -5.01 -13.85
CA LEU A 150 -7.23 -4.15 -12.86
C LEU A 150 -8.37 -3.28 -13.45
N GLN A 151 -8.55 -3.25 -14.78
CA GLN A 151 -9.65 -2.52 -15.41
C GLN A 151 -10.92 -3.35 -15.57
N SER A 152 -10.84 -4.69 -15.56
CA SER A 152 -12.03 -5.55 -15.71
C SER A 152 -12.89 -5.67 -14.45
N GLN A 153 -12.41 -5.22 -13.29
CA GLN A 153 -13.15 -5.28 -12.02
C GLN A 153 -13.94 -4.00 -11.70
N ARG A 154 -13.88 -2.97 -12.55
CA ARG A 154 -14.77 -1.81 -12.51
C ARG A 154 -15.91 -2.04 -13.50
N LYS A 155 -16.80 -2.99 -13.20
CA LYS A 155 -18.12 -3.06 -13.84
C LYS A 155 -19.15 -2.37 -12.96
#